data_AF-F0V6B8-F1
#
_entry.id   AF-F0V6B8-F1
#
_cell.length_a   1.000
_cell.length_b   1.000
_cell.length_c   1.000
_cell.angle_alpha   90.00
_cell.angle_beta   90.00
_cell.angle_gamma   90.00
#
_symmetry.space_group_name_H-M   'P 1'
#
loop_
_entity.id
_entity.type
_entity.pdbx_description
1 polymer ?
#
loop_
_entity_poly.entity_id
_entity_poly.type
_entity_poly.pdbx_seq_one_letter_code
_entity_poly.pdbx_strand_id
1 'polypeptide(L)'
;GILTLQDLKDYEVKWRKPLHGSYRGYDIITMPPPSSGGAHILEILNIIENADMAKLGFASSKSIHLLTEAMRQAQADRSSFMGDPDFIDLPLDTLLSKEYAREVYRSIKTNRATPSDRIIPGLGKIKQKNNPNLHEGNNTTHFSVVDKWGNAVSVTYTLNRRYGSGAAVSGYGFLLNDQMENFSIKVGYPNRHGMIEGTNNAIAPNKRPLSTMSPTMILKDGELYVVLGSPGSGKIISVVA
;
A
#
# COMPACT_ATOMS: atom_id res chain seq x y z
N GLY A 1 -20.94 -11.92 -17.05
CA GLY A 1 -20.58 -11.48 -15.69
C GLY A 1 -21.81 -10.90 -15.02
N ILE A 2 -21.71 -10.46 -13.77
CA ILE A 2 -22.83 -9.87 -13.01
C ILE A 2 -22.94 -8.34 -13.17
N LEU A 3 -21.97 -7.71 -13.86
CA LEU A 3 -21.96 -6.27 -14.12
C LEU A 3 -23.13 -5.88 -15.02
N THR A 4 -23.89 -4.88 -14.60
CA THR A 4 -25.05 -4.32 -15.31
C THR A 4 -24.73 -2.94 -15.88
N LEU A 5 -25.59 -2.46 -16.79
CA LEU A 5 -25.51 -1.08 -17.27
C LEU A 5 -25.76 -0.07 -16.14
N GLN A 6 -26.59 -0.44 -15.17
CA GLN A 6 -26.90 0.42 -14.04
C GLN A 6 -25.66 0.64 -13.15
N ASP A 7 -24.87 -0.42 -12.90
CA ASP A 7 -23.59 -0.31 -12.18
C ASP A 7 -22.62 0.67 -12.85
N LEU A 8 -22.63 0.76 -14.19
CA LEU A 8 -21.79 1.70 -14.93
C LEU A 8 -22.31 3.13 -14.86
N LYS A 9 -23.63 3.33 -14.86
CA LYS A 9 -24.27 4.64 -14.77
C LYS A 9 -24.15 5.26 -13.38
N ASP A 10 -24.20 4.41 -12.35
CA ASP A 10 -24.18 4.84 -10.96
C ASP A 10 -22.76 5.06 -10.42
N TYR A 11 -21.73 4.71 -11.20
CA TYR A 11 -20.34 4.87 -10.77
C TYR A 11 -19.90 6.34 -10.80
N GLU A 12 -19.49 6.85 -9.64
CA GLU A 12 -18.81 8.13 -9.48
C GLU A 12 -17.39 7.98 -8.96
N VAL A 13 -16.46 8.74 -9.55
CA VAL A 13 -15.07 8.83 -9.06
C VAL A 13 -15.05 9.62 -7.76
N LYS A 14 -14.37 9.07 -6.74
CA LYS A 14 -14.21 9.74 -5.44
C LYS A 14 -12.91 10.53 -5.37
N TRP A 15 -13.02 11.82 -5.08
CA TRP A 15 -11.91 12.64 -4.62
C TRP A 15 -11.64 12.35 -3.14
N ARG A 16 -10.38 12.08 -2.79
CA ARG A 16 -9.98 11.78 -1.42
C ARG A 16 -8.80 12.67 -1.04
N LYS A 17 -8.80 13.15 0.21
CA LYS A 17 -7.67 13.88 0.77
C LYS A 17 -6.45 12.94 0.84
N PRO A 18 -5.29 13.30 0.28
CA PRO A 18 -4.08 12.50 0.37
C PRO A 18 -3.65 12.26 1.82
N LEU A 19 -2.91 11.17 2.05
CA LEU A 19 -2.16 11.02 3.28
C LEU A 19 -0.93 11.92 3.22
N HIS A 20 -0.61 12.54 4.34
CA HIS A 20 0.55 13.41 4.50
C HIS A 20 1.35 12.92 5.70
N GLY A 21 2.64 12.70 5.51
CA GLY A 21 3.60 12.46 6.58
C GLY A 21 4.92 13.18 6.32
N SER A 22 5.88 13.01 7.22
CA SER A 22 7.19 13.64 7.13
C SER A 22 8.31 12.63 7.30
N TYR A 23 9.40 12.83 6.57
CA TYR A 23 10.62 12.04 6.69
C TYR A 23 11.84 12.93 6.55
N ARG A 24 12.61 13.10 7.64
CA ARG A 24 13.90 13.83 7.64
C ARG A 24 13.87 15.21 6.95
N GLY A 25 12.83 16.00 7.23
CA GLY A 25 12.66 17.35 6.68
C GLY A 25 11.98 17.43 5.31
N TYR A 26 11.53 16.29 4.77
CA TYR A 26 10.69 16.24 3.57
C TYR A 26 9.24 15.95 3.94
N ASP A 27 8.31 16.57 3.21
CA ASP A 27 6.89 16.25 3.24
C ASP A 27 6.58 15.16 2.23
N ILE A 28 5.86 14.14 2.65
CA ILE A 28 5.48 12.99 1.83
C ILE A 28 3.97 13.02 1.65
N ILE A 29 3.50 13.20 0.41
CA ILE A 29 2.09 13.20 0.03
C ILE A 29 1.82 11.92 -0.76
N THR A 30 0.91 11.08 -0.30
CA THR A 30 0.69 9.76 -0.90
C THR A 30 -0.76 9.29 -0.82
N MET A 31 -1.06 8.17 -1.48
CA MET A 31 -2.42 7.69 -1.74
C MET A 31 -3.13 7.22 -0.46
N PRO A 32 -4.36 7.69 -0.17
CA PRO A 32 -5.16 7.21 0.95
C PRO A 32 -5.88 5.88 0.62
N PRO A 33 -6.49 5.23 1.64
CA PRO A 33 -7.40 4.11 1.44
C PRO A 33 -8.51 4.43 0.41
N PRO A 34 -8.94 3.46 -0.43
CA PRO A 34 -8.74 2.00 -0.31
C PRO A 34 -7.39 1.49 -0.85
N SER A 35 -6.44 2.35 -1.21
CA SER A 35 -5.05 1.89 -1.32
C SER A 35 -4.42 1.75 0.06
N SER A 36 -3.79 0.60 0.32
CA SER A 36 -2.92 0.40 1.48
C SER A 36 -1.58 1.10 1.34
N GLY A 37 -1.19 1.45 0.12
CA GLY A 37 0.20 1.71 -0.21
C GLY A 37 0.79 2.93 0.49
N GLY A 38 0.07 4.06 0.45
CA GLY A 38 0.53 5.29 1.09
C GLY A 38 0.68 5.17 2.61
N ALA A 39 -0.27 4.50 3.27
CA ALA A 39 -0.23 4.34 4.73
C ALA A 39 1.02 3.56 5.18
N HIS A 40 1.36 2.48 4.47
CA HIS A 40 2.47 1.61 4.86
C HIS A 40 3.83 2.16 4.40
N ILE A 41 3.89 2.97 3.34
CA ILE A 41 5.10 3.76 3.04
C ILE A 41 5.40 4.70 4.21
N LEU A 42 4.40 5.45 4.67
CA LEU A 42 4.58 6.37 5.81
C LEU A 42 4.95 5.61 7.10
N GLU A 43 4.33 4.45 7.35
CA GLU A 43 4.69 3.58 8.48
C GLU A 43 6.16 3.14 8.42
N ILE A 44 6.62 2.61 7.27
CA ILE A 44 8.01 2.18 7.07
C ILE A 44 8.97 3.35 7.29
N LEU A 45 8.68 4.50 6.67
CA LEU A 45 9.50 5.71 6.81
C LEU A 45 9.59 6.17 8.27
N ASN A 46 8.47 6.16 9.00
CA ASN A 46 8.43 6.48 10.42
C ASN A 46 9.28 5.51 11.26
N ILE A 47 9.26 4.21 10.93
CA ILE A 47 10.05 3.20 11.65
C ILE A 47 11.55 3.45 11.45
N ILE A 48 12.00 3.56 10.19
CA ILE A 48 13.43 3.70 9.87
C ILE A 48 13.99 5.09 10.20
N GLU A 49 13.14 6.10 10.43
CA GLU A 49 13.56 7.42 10.90
C GLU A 49 14.26 7.37 12.27
N ASN A 50 14.00 6.33 13.08
CA ASN A 50 14.60 6.12 14.39
C ASN A 50 16.07 5.65 14.36
N ALA A 51 16.64 5.41 13.18
CA ALA A 51 18.05 5.05 13.00
C ALA A 51 18.79 6.10 12.18
N ASP A 52 20.11 6.20 12.31
CA ASP A 52 20.95 6.97 11.38
C ASP A 52 21.26 6.12 10.14
N MET A 53 20.35 6.14 9.16
CA MET A 53 20.48 5.35 7.93
C MET A 53 21.74 5.69 7.14
N ALA A 54 22.20 6.95 7.18
CA ALA A 54 23.42 7.36 6.51
C ALA A 54 24.65 6.70 7.15
N LYS A 55 24.71 6.67 8.49
CA LYS A 55 25.79 5.99 9.23
C LYS A 55 25.73 4.46 9.10
N LEU A 56 24.54 3.88 8.92
CA LEU A 56 24.43 2.45 8.62
C LEU A 56 25.01 2.10 7.24
N GLY A 57 25.05 3.05 6.30
CA GLY A 57 25.58 2.89 4.96
C GLY A 57 24.56 2.31 3.98
N PHE A 58 24.51 2.86 2.77
CA PHE A 58 23.60 2.40 1.71
C PHE A 58 23.90 0.94 1.34
N ALA A 59 22.83 0.13 1.24
CA ALA A 59 22.88 -1.30 0.92
C ALA A 59 23.81 -2.13 1.83
N SER A 60 24.12 -1.65 3.04
CA SER A 60 24.84 -2.46 4.02
C SER A 60 23.94 -3.55 4.61
N SER A 61 24.54 -4.59 5.18
CA SER A 61 23.76 -5.62 5.87
C SER A 61 22.87 -5.05 6.97
N LYS A 62 23.31 -3.99 7.67
CA LYS A 62 22.54 -3.34 8.74
C LYS A 62 21.38 -2.52 8.19
N SER A 63 21.58 -1.77 7.11
CA SER A 63 20.51 -0.97 6.50
C SER A 63 19.44 -1.87 5.87
N ILE A 64 19.87 -2.93 5.16
CA ILE A 64 18.97 -3.91 4.54
C ILE A 64 18.18 -4.65 5.61
N HIS A 65 18.84 -5.08 6.70
CA HIS A 65 18.18 -5.75 7.82
C HIS A 65 17.08 -4.87 8.43
N LEU A 66 17.40 -3.63 8.80
CA LEU A 66 16.41 -2.72 9.39
C LEU A 66 15.24 -2.44 8.45
N LEU A 67 15.53 -2.17 7.17
CA LEU A 67 14.50 -1.90 6.17
C LEU A 67 13.60 -3.12 5.95
N THR A 68 14.18 -4.32 5.89
CA THR A 68 13.44 -5.58 5.75
C THR A 68 12.53 -5.83 6.93
N GLU A 69 13.01 -5.65 8.16
CA GLU A 69 12.19 -5.85 9.36
C GLU A 69 11.05 -4.83 9.45
N ALA A 70 11.30 -3.56 9.09
CA ALA A 70 10.26 -2.53 9.01
C ALA A 70 9.20 -2.87 7.95
N MET A 71 9.61 -3.27 6.74
CA MET A 71 8.69 -3.69 5.67
C MET A 71 7.86 -4.91 6.06
N ARG A 72 8.45 -5.88 6.77
CA ARG A 72 7.72 -7.07 7.24
C ARG A 72 6.67 -6.72 8.29
N GLN A 73 6.97 -5.79 9.21
CA GLN A 73 5.96 -5.31 10.16
C GLN A 73 4.83 -4.59 9.43
N ALA A 74 5.15 -3.62 8.56
CA ALA A 74 4.15 -2.88 7.81
C ALA A 74 3.26 -3.80 6.96
N GLN A 75 3.83 -4.85 6.35
CA GLN A 75 3.04 -5.81 5.59
C GLN A 75 2.13 -6.67 6.49
N ALA A 76 2.55 -6.98 7.73
CA ALA A 76 1.70 -7.66 8.70
C ALA A 76 0.50 -6.78 9.12
N ASP A 77 0.74 -5.50 9.36
CA ASP A 77 -0.28 -4.50 9.66
C ASP A 77 -1.25 -4.31 8.49
N ARG A 78 -0.71 -4.20 7.26
CA ARG A 78 -1.48 -4.12 6.02
C ARG A 78 -2.51 -5.24 5.91
N SER A 79 -2.04 -6.49 6.00
CA SER A 79 -2.88 -7.69 5.81
C SER A 79 -3.99 -7.82 6.85
N SER A 80 -3.81 -7.15 8.00
CA SER A 80 -4.69 -7.27 9.16
C SER A 80 -5.75 -6.18 9.20
N PHE A 81 -5.37 -4.94 8.88
CA PHE A 81 -6.19 -3.77 9.21
C PHE A 81 -6.80 -3.08 7.99
N MET A 82 -6.27 -3.28 6.79
CA MET A 82 -6.66 -2.46 5.64
C MET A 82 -7.89 -2.98 4.89
N GLY A 83 -8.63 -2.05 4.28
CA GLY A 83 -9.79 -2.30 3.44
C GLY A 83 -10.39 -1.01 2.89
N ASP A 84 -11.64 -1.08 2.42
CA ASP A 84 -12.37 0.11 1.93
C ASP A 84 -12.86 0.97 3.10
N PRO A 85 -12.39 2.23 3.23
CA PRO A 85 -12.80 3.12 4.33
C PRO A 85 -14.29 3.49 4.28
N ASP A 86 -14.99 3.25 3.17
CA ASP A 86 -16.44 3.46 3.11
C ASP A 86 -17.22 2.34 3.82
N PHE A 87 -16.54 1.25 4.22
CA PHE A 87 -17.15 0.05 4.81
C PHE A 87 -16.60 -0.32 6.18
N ILE A 88 -15.38 0.12 6.52
CA ILE A 88 -14.71 -0.22 7.78
C ILE A 88 -13.90 0.96 8.31
N ASP A 89 -13.72 0.98 9.63
CA ASP A 89 -12.81 1.90 10.29
C ASP A 89 -11.37 1.38 10.23
N LEU A 90 -10.45 2.25 9.83
CA LEU A 90 -9.03 1.95 9.69
C LEU A 90 -8.24 2.61 10.81
N PRO A 91 -7.30 1.93 11.48
CA PRO A 91 -6.53 2.48 12.60
C PRO A 91 -5.37 3.38 12.12
N LEU A 92 -5.63 4.27 11.15
CA LEU A 92 -4.59 5.09 10.51
C LEU A 92 -3.86 5.99 11.49
N ASP A 93 -4.55 6.58 12.46
CA ASP A 93 -3.92 7.46 13.46
C ASP A 93 -2.82 6.72 14.24
N THR A 94 -3.04 5.43 14.55
CA THR A 94 -2.04 4.60 15.21
C THR A 94 -0.92 4.20 14.26
N LEU A 95 -1.26 3.64 13.09
CA LEU A 95 -0.27 3.15 12.11
C LEU A 95 0.67 4.26 11.62
N LEU A 96 0.17 5.49 11.50
CA LEU A 96 0.92 6.64 11.04
C LEU A 96 1.62 7.42 12.17
N SER A 97 1.43 7.02 13.43
CA SER A 97 2.03 7.71 14.58
C SER A 97 3.53 7.44 14.71
N LYS A 98 4.28 8.47 15.14
CA LYS A 98 5.71 8.32 15.47
C LYS A 98 5.89 7.47 16.73
N GLU A 99 4.89 7.44 17.61
CA GLU A 99 4.82 6.63 18.82
C GLU A 99 4.83 5.14 18.46
N TYR A 100 3.91 4.69 17.60
CA TYR A 100 3.85 3.31 17.15
C TYR A 100 5.13 2.88 16.44
N ALA A 101 5.63 3.72 15.53
CA ALA A 101 6.87 3.45 14.82
C ALA A 101 8.10 3.27 15.74
N ARG A 102 8.19 4.05 16.83
CA ARG A 102 9.23 3.89 17.87
C ARG A 102 9.13 2.55 18.58
N GLU A 103 7.92 2.07 18.84
CA GLU A 103 7.71 0.76 19.48
C GLU A 103 8.12 -0.38 18.55
N VAL A 104 7.73 -0.31 17.28
CA VAL A 104 8.15 -1.26 16.26
C VAL A 104 9.67 -1.27 16.15
N TYR A 105 10.31 -0.11 16.01
CA TYR A 105 11.76 0.00 15.92
C TYR A 105 12.47 -0.65 17.11
N ARG A 106 11.98 -0.43 18.34
CA ARG A 106 12.53 -1.06 19.57
C ARG A 106 12.38 -2.57 19.61
N SER A 107 11.38 -3.12 18.91
CA SER A 107 11.19 -4.57 18.82
C SER A 107 12.18 -5.25 17.86
N ILE A 108 12.75 -4.50 16.91
CA ILE A 108 13.68 -5.02 15.91
C ILE A 108 15.04 -5.30 16.54
N LYS A 109 15.50 -6.56 16.45
CA LYS A 109 16.82 -6.97 16.93
C LYS A 109 17.87 -6.67 15.88
N THR A 110 18.96 -6.00 16.23
CA THR A 110 20.00 -5.57 15.28
C THR A 110 20.90 -6.69 14.75
N ASN A 111 20.91 -7.87 15.40
CA ASN A 111 21.83 -8.97 15.10
C ASN A 111 21.14 -10.27 14.64
N ARG A 112 19.81 -10.26 14.48
CA ARG A 112 19.05 -11.43 14.02
C ARG A 112 17.73 -11.00 13.40
N ALA A 113 17.34 -11.67 12.32
CA ALA A 113 16.01 -11.55 11.75
C ALA A 113 14.95 -12.05 12.73
N THR A 114 13.81 -11.36 12.82
CA THR A 114 12.65 -11.84 13.58
C THR A 114 12.03 -13.02 12.83
N PRO A 115 11.83 -14.18 13.46
CA PRO A 115 11.05 -15.26 12.85
C PRO A 115 9.67 -14.77 12.38
N SER A 116 9.21 -15.16 11.18
CA SER A 116 7.97 -14.62 10.58
C SER A 116 6.72 -14.85 11.45
N ASP A 117 6.67 -15.95 12.17
CA ASP A 117 5.61 -16.30 13.13
C ASP A 117 5.57 -15.39 14.37
N ARG A 118 6.60 -14.56 14.58
CA ARG A 118 6.72 -13.62 15.70
C ARG A 118 6.46 -12.17 15.32
N ILE A 119 6.16 -11.88 14.06
CA ILE A 119 5.72 -10.55 13.62
C ILE A 119 4.23 -10.46 13.89
N ILE A 120 3.87 -9.65 14.89
CA ILE A 120 2.49 -9.50 15.36
C ILE A 120 1.94 -8.18 14.81
N PRO A 121 0.87 -8.20 14.00
CA PRO A 121 0.23 -6.99 13.50
C PRO A 121 -0.15 -6.03 14.63
N GLY A 122 0.14 -4.74 14.47
CA GLY A 122 -0.16 -3.71 15.47
C GLY A 122 0.50 -3.97 16.83
N LEU A 123 1.58 -4.77 16.85
CA LEU A 123 2.22 -5.30 18.07
C LEU A 123 1.25 -5.97 19.06
N GLY A 124 0.10 -6.48 18.57
CA GLY A 124 -0.96 -7.06 19.39
C GLY A 124 -1.81 -6.04 20.17
N LYS A 125 -1.54 -4.73 20.01
CA LYS A 125 -2.30 -3.65 20.65
C LYS A 125 -3.56 -3.28 19.88
N ILE A 126 -3.50 -3.41 18.56
CA ILE A 126 -4.65 -3.23 17.68
C ILE A 126 -5.43 -4.55 17.63
N LYS A 127 -6.63 -4.54 18.22
CA LYS A 127 -7.52 -5.70 18.25
C LYS A 127 -8.45 -5.69 17.03
N GLN A 128 -8.03 -6.33 15.94
CA GLN A 128 -8.90 -6.70 14.82
C GLN A 128 -8.68 -8.20 14.48
N LYS A 129 -9.62 -8.83 13.75
CA LYS A 129 -9.50 -10.24 13.35
C LYS A 129 -8.49 -10.37 12.22
N ASN A 130 -7.38 -11.06 12.48
CA ASN A 130 -6.23 -11.13 11.56
C ASN A 130 -6.04 -12.54 10.98
N ASN A 131 -5.42 -12.66 9.80
CA ASN A 131 -4.91 -13.93 9.28
C ASN A 131 -3.65 -13.71 8.41
N PRO A 132 -2.47 -14.26 8.79
CA PRO A 132 -1.22 -13.99 8.09
C PRO A 132 -0.90 -15.05 7.02
N ASN A 133 -0.62 -14.64 5.78
CA ASN A 133 0.45 -15.12 4.87
C ASN A 133 0.43 -14.29 3.57
N LEU A 134 1.56 -14.16 2.87
CA LEU A 134 1.73 -13.21 1.77
C LEU A 134 2.62 -13.79 0.66
N HIS A 135 2.20 -13.67 -0.59
CA HIS A 135 2.99 -13.69 -1.82
C HIS A 135 2.28 -12.78 -2.85
N GLU A 136 2.97 -12.23 -3.87
CA GLU A 136 2.39 -11.20 -4.77
C GLU A 136 2.88 -11.27 -6.24
N GLY A 137 2.11 -10.67 -7.18
CA GLY A 137 2.38 -10.65 -8.63
C GLY A 137 3.23 -9.46 -9.14
N ASN A 138 3.33 -9.27 -10.47
CA ASN A 138 4.32 -8.36 -11.12
C ASN A 138 3.75 -7.31 -12.11
N ASN A 139 2.50 -6.85 -12.00
CA ASN A 139 1.90 -5.93 -13.01
C ASN A 139 1.45 -4.59 -12.39
N THR A 140 1.51 -3.50 -13.16
CA THR A 140 0.87 -2.16 -13.03
C THR A 140 1.59 -1.20 -14.00
N THR A 141 1.07 0.00 -14.28
CA THR A 141 1.80 1.08 -14.96
C THR A 141 1.80 2.33 -14.09
N HIS A 142 2.94 3.03 -14.07
CA HIS A 142 3.10 4.31 -13.40
C HIS A 142 3.69 5.33 -14.36
N PHE A 143 3.24 6.59 -14.25
CA PHE A 143 3.90 7.71 -14.90
C PHE A 143 3.79 8.98 -14.05
N SER A 144 4.78 9.86 -14.23
CA SER A 144 4.88 11.17 -13.59
C SER A 144 4.95 12.25 -14.65
N VAL A 145 4.23 13.35 -14.46
CA VAL A 145 4.29 14.54 -15.32
C VAL A 145 4.49 15.77 -14.44
N VAL A 146 5.44 16.63 -14.81
CA VAL A 146 5.62 17.98 -14.25
C VAL A 146 5.73 18.94 -15.41
N ASP A 147 4.98 20.04 -15.37
CA ASP A 147 5.02 21.07 -16.40
C ASP A 147 5.72 22.36 -15.95
N LYS A 148 5.90 23.29 -16.90
CA LYS A 148 6.58 24.57 -16.67
C LYS A 148 5.80 25.54 -15.76
N TRP A 149 4.51 25.27 -15.50
CA TRP A 149 3.66 26.11 -14.65
C TRP A 149 3.60 25.59 -13.22
N GLY A 150 4.33 24.52 -12.90
CA GLY A 150 4.35 23.91 -11.57
C GLY A 150 3.23 22.90 -11.34
N ASN A 151 2.46 22.52 -12.36
CA ASN A 151 1.51 21.42 -12.20
C ASN A 151 2.28 20.10 -12.15
N ALA A 152 1.88 19.23 -11.23
CA ALA A 152 2.46 17.91 -11.07
C ALA A 152 1.37 16.84 -10.97
N VAL A 153 1.59 15.72 -11.64
CA VAL A 153 0.65 14.59 -11.67
C VAL A 153 1.44 13.30 -11.48
N SER A 154 1.05 12.53 -10.47
CA SER A 154 1.55 11.18 -10.18
C SER A 154 0.41 10.19 -10.41
N VAL A 155 0.51 9.33 -11.42
CA VAL A 155 -0.57 8.41 -11.77
C VAL A 155 -0.08 6.98 -11.80
N THR A 156 -0.74 6.14 -11.01
CA THR A 156 -0.59 4.70 -11.04
C THR A 156 -1.93 4.11 -11.46
N TYR A 157 -1.96 3.36 -12.55
CA TYR A 157 -3.17 2.71 -13.05
C TYR A 157 -2.89 1.28 -13.49
N THR A 158 -3.92 0.44 -13.50
CA THR A 158 -3.75 -0.98 -13.75
C THR A 158 -5.05 -1.66 -14.18
N LEU A 159 -4.93 -2.74 -14.96
CA LEU A 159 -6.01 -3.71 -15.20
C LEU A 159 -6.02 -4.82 -14.14
N ASN A 160 -5.23 -4.68 -13.08
CA ASN A 160 -4.73 -5.73 -12.18
C ASN A 160 -3.66 -6.59 -12.85
N ARG A 161 -4.04 -7.67 -13.55
CA ARG A 161 -3.08 -8.50 -14.28
C ARG A 161 -2.72 -7.93 -15.65
N ARG A 162 -1.67 -8.50 -16.26
CA ARG A 162 -1.38 -8.28 -17.69
C ARG A 162 -2.62 -8.72 -18.49
N TYR A 163 -3.15 -7.81 -19.31
CA TYR A 163 -4.42 -7.97 -20.04
C TYR A 163 -5.69 -8.12 -19.17
N GLY A 164 -5.60 -7.84 -17.87
CA GLY A 164 -6.72 -7.89 -16.94
C GLY A 164 -7.40 -9.26 -16.87
N SER A 165 -8.71 -9.26 -17.08
CA SER A 165 -9.54 -10.48 -17.16
C SER A 165 -9.31 -11.30 -18.43
N GLY A 166 -8.64 -10.72 -19.45
CA GLY A 166 -8.54 -11.27 -20.80
C GLY A 166 -9.80 -11.07 -21.65
N ALA A 167 -10.88 -10.52 -21.09
CA ALA A 167 -12.08 -10.19 -21.86
C ALA A 167 -11.89 -8.88 -22.63
N ALA A 168 -12.11 -8.93 -23.94
CA ALA A 168 -12.15 -7.76 -24.80
C ALA A 168 -13.60 -7.37 -25.11
N VAL A 169 -13.88 -6.07 -25.16
CA VAL A 169 -15.21 -5.59 -25.56
C VAL A 169 -15.32 -5.62 -27.07
N SER A 170 -16.21 -6.49 -27.57
CA SER A 170 -16.46 -6.69 -29.01
C SER A 170 -16.82 -5.38 -29.69
N GLY A 171 -16.13 -5.06 -30.79
CA GLY A 171 -16.33 -3.82 -31.55
C GLY A 171 -15.60 -2.58 -31.02
N TYR A 172 -15.05 -2.62 -29.80
CA TYR A 172 -14.39 -1.45 -29.17
C TYR A 172 -12.90 -1.63 -28.89
N GLY A 173 -12.39 -2.88 -28.84
CA GLY A 173 -10.95 -3.15 -28.84
C GLY A 173 -10.21 -2.85 -27.52
N PHE A 174 -10.92 -2.60 -26.41
CA PHE A 174 -10.32 -2.46 -25.09
C PHE A 174 -10.60 -3.67 -24.19
N LEU A 175 -9.73 -3.87 -23.20
CA LEU A 175 -9.77 -4.98 -22.26
C LEU A 175 -10.43 -4.59 -20.93
N LEU A 176 -11.09 -5.55 -20.30
CA LEU A 176 -11.67 -5.40 -18.97
C LEU A 176 -10.67 -5.85 -17.89
N ASN A 177 -10.60 -5.08 -16.82
CA ASN A 177 -9.77 -5.40 -15.65
C ASN A 177 -10.28 -6.65 -14.92
N ASP A 178 -9.46 -7.17 -14.01
CA ASP A 178 -9.83 -8.23 -13.08
C ASP A 178 -9.61 -7.81 -11.61
N GLN A 179 -9.89 -6.56 -11.28
CA GLN A 179 -9.64 -6.00 -9.94
C GLN A 179 -10.43 -6.66 -8.82
N MET A 180 -11.56 -7.31 -9.11
CA MET A 180 -12.33 -8.06 -8.12
C MET A 180 -11.50 -9.18 -7.46
N GLU A 181 -10.40 -9.63 -8.07
CA GLU A 181 -9.48 -10.62 -7.51
C GLU A 181 -8.73 -10.12 -6.26
N ASN A 182 -8.58 -8.79 -6.10
CA ASN A 182 -7.95 -8.21 -4.93
C ASN A 182 -8.81 -8.34 -3.66
N PHE A 183 -10.07 -8.76 -3.75
CA PHE A 183 -10.87 -9.09 -2.57
C PHE A 183 -10.48 -10.45 -1.97
N SER A 184 -10.73 -10.59 -0.66
CA SER A 184 -10.72 -11.88 0.03
C SER A 184 -11.95 -12.71 -0.37
N ILE A 185 -11.74 -13.68 -1.28
CA ILE A 185 -12.78 -14.65 -1.69
C ILE A 185 -13.05 -15.68 -0.57
N LYS A 186 -12.02 -16.00 0.21
CA LYS A 186 -12.10 -16.85 1.39
C LYS A 186 -11.15 -16.30 2.44
N VAL A 187 -11.70 -15.82 3.54
CA VAL A 187 -10.93 -15.23 4.64
C VAL A 187 -9.82 -16.19 5.07
N GLY A 188 -8.59 -15.70 5.09
CA GLY A 188 -7.44 -16.53 5.47
C GLY A 188 -6.86 -17.41 4.38
N TYR A 189 -7.33 -17.29 3.15
CA TYR A 189 -6.74 -17.97 1.99
C TYR A 189 -6.10 -16.94 1.06
N PRO A 190 -4.95 -17.27 0.47
CA PRO A 190 -4.30 -16.35 -0.45
C PRO A 190 -5.17 -16.17 -1.69
N ASN A 191 -5.30 -14.93 -2.17
CA ASN A 191 -5.75 -14.70 -3.53
C ASN A 191 -4.69 -15.20 -4.54
N ARG A 192 -4.95 -15.07 -5.84
CA ARG A 192 -4.03 -15.57 -6.88
C ARG A 192 -2.69 -14.83 -6.87
N HIS A 193 -2.65 -13.60 -6.38
CA HIS A 193 -1.37 -12.94 -6.15
C HIS A 193 -0.60 -13.56 -4.99
N GLY A 194 -1.29 -14.19 -4.03
CA GLY A 194 -0.74 -14.75 -2.80
C GLY A 194 -1.07 -13.90 -1.58
N MET A 195 -1.87 -12.83 -1.74
CA MET A 195 -2.26 -11.93 -0.66
C MET A 195 -3.33 -12.62 0.18
N ILE A 196 -3.06 -12.86 1.47
CA ILE A 196 -4.12 -13.20 2.41
C ILE A 196 -4.70 -11.90 2.93
N GLU A 197 -5.97 -11.73 2.62
CA GLU A 197 -6.74 -10.55 2.96
C GLU A 197 -7.74 -10.95 4.06
N GLY A 198 -7.79 -10.16 5.14
CA GLY A 198 -8.72 -10.38 6.25
C GLY A 198 -10.18 -10.15 5.88
N THR A 199 -11.08 -10.28 6.86
CA THR A 199 -12.51 -9.96 6.67
C THR A 199 -12.74 -8.52 6.20
N ASN A 200 -11.81 -7.63 6.53
CA ASN A 200 -11.81 -6.21 6.19
C ASN A 200 -11.86 -5.95 4.68
N ASN A 201 -11.29 -6.85 3.88
CA ASN A 201 -11.28 -6.78 2.42
C ASN A 201 -12.10 -7.93 1.81
N ALA A 202 -13.16 -8.41 2.49
CA ALA A 202 -14.13 -9.32 1.89
C ALA A 202 -15.00 -8.61 0.83
N ILE A 203 -15.48 -9.39 -0.15
CA ILE A 203 -16.37 -8.93 -1.23
C ILE A 203 -17.68 -8.39 -0.64
N ALA A 204 -18.09 -7.21 -1.10
CA ALA A 204 -19.41 -6.65 -0.86
C ALA A 204 -19.85 -5.79 -2.06
N PRO A 205 -21.16 -5.62 -2.33
CA PRO A 205 -21.66 -4.72 -3.37
C PRO A 205 -21.15 -3.29 -3.17
N ASN A 206 -20.77 -2.61 -4.25
CA ASN A 206 -20.24 -1.23 -4.26
C ASN A 206 -18.95 -0.98 -3.48
N LYS A 207 -18.39 -2.00 -2.83
CA LYS A 207 -17.11 -1.93 -2.15
C LYS A 207 -15.98 -1.93 -3.17
N ARG A 208 -14.90 -1.20 -2.86
CA ARG A 208 -13.67 -1.18 -3.65
C ARG A 208 -12.68 -2.18 -3.07
N PRO A 209 -12.03 -3.01 -3.90
CA PRO A 209 -11.01 -3.91 -3.42
C PRO A 209 -9.78 -3.15 -2.95
N LEU A 210 -9.07 -3.71 -1.97
CA LEU A 210 -7.82 -3.13 -1.50
C LEU A 210 -6.80 -3.02 -2.64
N SER A 211 -6.07 -1.91 -2.69
CA SER A 211 -4.98 -1.70 -3.64
C SER A 211 -3.63 -1.53 -2.93
N THR A 212 -2.55 -1.64 -3.69
CA THR A 212 -1.17 -1.35 -3.27
C THR A 212 -0.56 -0.18 -4.04
N MET A 213 -1.33 0.46 -4.93
CA MET A 213 -0.86 1.57 -5.74
C MET A 213 -0.50 2.78 -4.86
N SER A 214 0.71 3.30 -5.04
CA SER A 214 1.25 4.38 -4.22
C SER A 214 1.82 5.54 -5.06
N PRO A 215 1.00 6.22 -5.89
CA PRO A 215 1.43 7.49 -6.45
C PRO A 215 1.79 8.43 -5.30
N THR A 216 3.01 8.96 -5.33
CA THR A 216 3.62 9.71 -4.22
C THR A 216 4.30 10.97 -4.75
N MET A 217 4.14 12.07 -4.02
CA MET A 217 4.88 13.31 -4.23
C MET A 217 5.66 13.63 -2.97
N ILE A 218 6.87 14.17 -3.15
CA ILE A 218 7.74 14.62 -2.07
C ILE A 218 7.91 16.12 -2.23
N LEU A 219 7.66 16.87 -1.15
CA LEU A 219 7.96 18.28 -1.07
C LEU A 219 9.15 18.52 -0.14
N LYS A 220 9.84 19.63 -0.36
CA LYS A 220 10.87 20.15 0.53
C LYS A 220 10.62 21.64 0.70
N ASP A 221 10.48 22.10 1.94
CA ASP A 221 10.21 23.50 2.26
C ASP A 221 8.93 24.03 1.56
N GLY A 222 7.92 23.17 1.40
CA GLY A 222 6.66 23.48 0.72
C GLY A 222 6.68 23.39 -0.81
N GLU A 223 7.85 23.21 -1.42
CA GLU A 223 8.04 23.16 -2.86
C GLU A 223 8.17 21.72 -3.38
N LEU A 224 7.70 21.47 -4.61
CA LEU A 224 7.79 20.15 -5.23
C LEU A 224 9.24 19.71 -5.41
N TYR A 225 9.60 18.58 -4.82
CA TYR A 225 10.93 18.00 -4.90
C TYR A 225 10.98 16.78 -5.83
N VAL A 226 10.05 15.82 -5.68
CA VAL A 226 10.00 14.60 -6.51
C VAL A 226 8.55 14.17 -6.76
N VAL A 227 8.28 13.64 -7.95
CA VAL A 227 7.05 12.92 -8.29
C VAL A 227 7.41 11.48 -8.64
N LEU A 228 6.92 10.51 -7.87
CA LEU A 228 7.28 9.11 -8.07
C LEU A 228 6.12 8.14 -7.79
N GLY A 229 6.40 6.90 -8.14
CA GLY A 229 5.57 5.74 -7.91
C GLY A 229 6.19 4.57 -8.68
N SER A 230 5.67 3.38 -8.45
CA SER A 230 6.17 2.17 -9.11
C SER A 230 5.00 1.31 -9.56
N PRO A 231 5.16 0.56 -10.65
CA PRO A 231 4.39 -0.66 -10.86
C PRO A 231 4.90 -1.81 -9.97
N GLY A 232 4.22 -2.96 -9.98
CA GLY A 232 4.72 -4.18 -9.33
C GLY A 232 3.83 -4.78 -8.25
N SER A 233 2.50 -4.60 -8.34
CA SER A 233 1.53 -5.15 -7.39
C SER A 233 1.90 -4.78 -5.94
N GLY A 234 1.97 -5.69 -4.98
CA GLY A 234 2.28 -5.27 -3.61
C GLY A 234 3.77 -5.03 -3.32
N LYS A 235 4.68 -5.29 -4.27
CA LYS A 235 6.06 -4.77 -4.19
C LYS A 235 6.13 -3.24 -4.31
N ILE A 236 5.05 -2.59 -4.78
CA ILE A 236 5.00 -1.13 -4.94
C ILE A 236 5.37 -0.43 -3.64
N ILE A 237 4.86 -0.91 -2.50
CA ILE A 237 5.11 -0.32 -1.19
C ILE A 237 6.62 -0.36 -0.88
N SER A 238 7.23 -1.53 -1.03
CA SER A 238 8.66 -1.73 -0.76
C SER A 238 9.60 -1.04 -1.73
N VAL A 239 9.18 -0.82 -2.98
CA VAL A 239 10.00 -0.12 -3.99
C VAL A 239 9.95 1.39 -3.80
N VAL A 240 8.80 1.92 -3.36
CA VAL A 240 8.62 3.36 -3.16
C VAL A 240 9.20 3.83 -1.82
N ALA A 241 9.11 3.01 -0.76
CA ALA A 241 9.67 3.29 0.57
C ALA A 241 11.20 3.14 0.63
#